data_AF-A0A973CCN4-F1
#
_entry.id   AF-A0A973CCN4-F1
#
_cell.length_a   1.000
_cell.length_b   1.000
_cell.length_c   1.000
_cell.angle_alpha   90.00
_cell.angle_beta   90.00
_cell.angle_gamma   90.00
#
_symmetry.space_group_name_H-M   'P 1'
#
loop_
_entity.id
_entity.type
_entity.pdbx_description
1 polymer ?
#
loop_
_entity_poly.entity_id
_entity_poly.type
_entity_poly.pdbx_seq_one_letter_code
_entity_poly.pdbx_strand_id
1 'polypeptide(L)'
;MGSYADITINGYELESWKNTYHEWYFTKADRVRNIVNEEDTYASENFIGYRSNVATIRRRIQLAGYDLKSVELDFNETRALWIKNMREMLSIHQDDAESKFDSLNFKVSSQLEVVQNASFKEWIAAMPRALALGNSYYEQAFNYQSVYIDNEPLLSLMLSPLYGVYDENLFFSGPVFPCMDMNSYAVILLEVADEDGLCELDINDLVNGGWVDDFEDMAQTQAGETLFHENFMKSLNELSTLNGSMKNETLQKMSFASVITTMEAYLSDTMKKQVFNRHAIKRRFVKHYNLFDKNVKNIKPSEIFEFMDKLDHLLSCEMDKISFHNIETITGLFQNILLCNFPTDKISELSTAVDIRHDIVHRNGKSTDGSIVIVSQQDVVNLLELVQYIIKHIDLQIIDGRLDDSIIE
;
A
#
# COMPACT_ATOMS: atom_id res chain seq x y z
N MET A 1 -16.13 5.10 13.56
CA MET A 1 -14.72 5.36 13.21
C MET A 1 -14.57 5.06 11.74
N GLY A 2 -13.95 5.96 10.99
CA GLY A 2 -13.55 5.71 9.61
C GLY A 2 -12.17 6.32 9.41
N SER A 3 -11.36 5.65 8.62
CA SER A 3 -10.03 6.09 8.22
C SER A 3 -10.13 6.83 6.89
N TYR A 4 -9.20 7.72 6.60
CA TYR A 4 -9.23 8.54 5.38
C TYR A 4 -8.00 8.31 4.51
N ALA A 5 -8.17 8.59 3.23
CA ALA A 5 -7.07 8.77 2.28
C ALA A 5 -7.33 10.05 1.51
N ASP A 6 -6.27 10.74 1.11
CA ASP A 6 -6.37 11.99 0.37
C ASP A 6 -5.28 12.12 -0.68
N ILE A 7 -5.60 12.87 -1.73
CA ILE A 7 -4.64 13.31 -2.74
C ILE A 7 -4.31 14.77 -2.49
N THR A 8 -3.02 15.09 -2.45
CA THR A 8 -2.53 16.47 -2.44
C THR A 8 -1.65 16.76 -3.65
N ILE A 9 -1.70 18.00 -4.12
CA ILE A 9 -0.81 18.56 -5.13
C ILE A 9 -0.11 19.77 -4.51
N ASN A 10 1.20 19.66 -4.32
CA ASN A 10 2.03 20.64 -3.63
C ASN A 10 1.48 21.02 -2.24
N GLY A 11 0.94 20.02 -1.52
CA GLY A 11 0.32 20.20 -0.20
C GLY A 11 -1.12 20.72 -0.21
N TYR A 12 -1.71 21.00 -1.38
CA TYR A 12 -3.12 21.36 -1.49
C TYR A 12 -3.98 20.13 -1.76
N GLU A 13 -4.97 19.88 -0.92
CA GLU A 13 -5.92 18.76 -1.07
C GLU A 13 -6.72 18.90 -2.39
N LEU A 14 -6.76 17.81 -3.16
CA LEU A 14 -7.55 17.67 -4.37
C LEU A 14 -8.84 16.89 -4.08
N GLU A 15 -8.72 15.73 -3.44
CA GLU A 15 -9.84 14.86 -3.10
C GLU A 15 -9.49 14.03 -1.86
N SER A 16 -10.49 13.71 -1.04
CA SER A 16 -10.38 12.80 0.09
C SER A 16 -11.52 11.79 0.12
N TRP A 17 -11.21 10.60 0.60
CA TRP A 17 -12.14 9.48 0.70
C TRP A 17 -12.14 8.89 2.10
N LYS A 18 -13.24 8.21 2.43
CA LYS A 18 -13.40 7.50 3.69
C LYS A 18 -13.37 5.98 3.46
N ASN A 19 -12.47 5.29 4.14
CA ASN A 19 -12.27 3.83 4.13
C ASN A 19 -11.94 3.21 2.76
N THR A 20 -11.58 4.02 1.77
CA THR A 20 -11.24 3.59 0.40
C THR A 20 -10.33 4.61 -0.24
N TYR A 21 -9.72 4.28 -1.36
CA TYR A 21 -9.01 5.24 -2.20
C TYR A 21 -9.05 4.80 -3.68
N HIS A 22 -8.73 5.73 -4.58
CA HIS A 22 -8.44 5.44 -5.97
C HIS A 22 -7.03 5.93 -6.30
N GLU A 23 -6.23 5.11 -6.98
CA GLU A 23 -4.83 5.42 -7.30
C GLU A 23 -4.67 6.64 -8.22
N TRP A 24 -5.75 7.07 -8.90
CA TRP A 24 -5.77 8.23 -9.78
C TRP A 24 -4.69 8.11 -10.87
N TYR A 25 -3.85 9.12 -11.09
CA TYR A 25 -2.71 9.06 -12.02
C TYR A 25 -1.41 8.54 -11.37
N PHE A 26 -1.47 7.98 -10.16
CA PHE A 26 -0.35 7.24 -9.60
C PHE A 26 -0.28 5.83 -10.18
N THR A 27 0.91 5.25 -10.11
CA THR A 27 1.20 3.88 -10.54
C THR A 27 1.86 3.13 -9.40
N LYS A 28 1.95 1.80 -9.51
CA LYS A 28 2.68 0.99 -8.52
C LYS A 28 4.14 1.40 -8.33
N ALA A 29 4.75 2.05 -9.32
CA ALA A 29 6.12 2.57 -9.24
C ALA A 29 6.23 3.83 -8.36
N ASP A 30 5.12 4.53 -8.10
CA ASP A 30 5.07 5.70 -7.24
C ASP A 30 4.83 5.33 -5.77
N ARG A 31 4.67 4.04 -5.42
CA ARG A 31 4.47 3.62 -4.03
C ARG A 31 5.68 4.02 -3.16
N VAL A 32 5.40 4.55 -1.97
CA VAL A 32 6.40 4.92 -0.97
C VAL A 32 5.91 4.46 0.40
N ARG A 33 6.81 3.84 1.16
CA ARG A 33 6.62 3.48 2.55
C ARG A 33 7.77 4.07 3.37
N ASN A 34 7.47 5.08 4.17
CA ASN A 34 8.42 5.74 5.04
C ASN A 34 7.86 5.73 6.47
N ILE A 35 8.41 4.90 7.35
CA ILE A 35 8.03 4.84 8.77
C ILE A 35 9.22 5.31 9.58
N VAL A 36 9.10 6.48 10.20
CA VAL A 36 10.16 7.08 11.02
C VAL A 36 9.98 6.67 12.49
N ASN A 37 8.73 6.49 12.94
CA ASN A 37 8.43 6.02 14.29
C ASN A 37 7.41 4.88 14.25
N GLU A 38 7.86 3.66 14.58
CA GLU A 38 7.02 2.46 14.63
C GLU A 38 6.10 2.41 15.87
N GLU A 39 6.46 3.10 16.95
CA GLU A 39 5.65 3.15 18.18
C GLU A 39 4.48 4.14 18.08
N ASP A 40 4.61 5.15 17.20
CA ASP A 40 3.56 6.13 16.92
C ASP A 40 3.17 6.11 15.44
N THR A 41 2.21 5.26 15.11
CA THR A 41 1.71 5.06 13.74
C THR A 41 1.10 6.33 13.14
N TYR A 42 0.74 7.32 13.96
CA TYR A 42 0.18 8.62 13.54
C TYR A 42 1.21 9.75 13.56
N ALA A 43 2.50 9.45 13.75
CA ALA A 43 3.55 10.44 13.61
C ALA A 43 3.46 11.09 12.22
N SER A 44 3.49 12.43 12.16
CA SER A 44 3.38 13.20 10.91
C SER A 44 4.53 12.95 9.92
N GLU A 45 5.59 12.28 10.37
CA GLU A 45 6.74 11.89 9.55
C GLU A 45 6.53 10.54 8.86
N ASN A 46 5.54 9.75 9.31
CA ASN A 46 5.17 8.50 8.68
C ASN A 46 4.35 8.80 7.42
N PHE A 47 4.69 8.13 6.32
CA PHE A 47 3.98 8.22 5.06
C PHE A 47 3.89 6.83 4.43
N ILE A 48 2.68 6.38 4.14
CA ILE A 48 2.43 5.19 3.34
C ILE A 48 1.45 5.60 2.26
N GLY A 49 1.85 5.46 1.01
CA GLY A 49 1.08 6.04 -0.08
C GLY A 49 1.78 6.02 -1.42
N TYR A 50 1.34 6.88 -2.32
CA TYR A 50 1.95 7.09 -3.61
C TYR A 50 2.51 8.51 -3.67
N ARG A 51 3.72 8.68 -4.19
CA ARG A 51 4.40 9.97 -4.29
C ARG A 51 5.07 10.09 -5.64
N SER A 52 4.78 11.17 -6.35
CA SER A 52 5.40 11.52 -7.63
C SER A 52 5.65 13.03 -7.69
N ASN A 53 6.45 13.50 -8.64
CA ASN A 53 6.63 14.95 -8.83
C ASN A 53 5.54 15.54 -9.74
N VAL A 54 5.31 16.83 -9.58
CA VAL A 54 4.32 17.63 -10.34
C VAL A 54 4.51 17.45 -11.85
N ALA A 55 5.75 17.49 -12.35
CA ALA A 55 6.03 17.32 -13.78
C ALA A 55 5.54 15.96 -14.34
N THR A 56 5.67 14.89 -13.56
CA THR A 56 5.25 13.53 -13.94
C THR A 56 3.73 13.43 -13.99
N ILE A 57 3.04 13.87 -12.93
CA ILE A 57 1.58 13.85 -12.88
C ILE A 57 0.98 14.77 -13.95
N ARG A 58 1.56 15.98 -14.15
CA ARG A 58 1.18 16.90 -15.23
C ARG A 58 1.26 16.25 -16.60
N ARG A 59 2.30 15.47 -16.87
CA ARG A 59 2.41 14.74 -18.14
C ARG A 59 1.32 13.65 -18.26
N ARG A 60 1.04 12.90 -17.19
CA ARG A 60 0.04 11.81 -17.20
C ARG A 60 -1.38 12.35 -17.43
N ILE A 61 -1.76 13.43 -16.77
CA ILE A 61 -3.07 14.06 -16.91
C ILE A 61 -3.24 14.68 -18.31
N GLN A 62 -2.20 15.30 -18.87
CA GLN A 62 -2.18 15.80 -20.24
C GLN A 62 -2.36 14.68 -21.28
N LEU A 63 -1.71 13.53 -21.08
CA LEU A 63 -1.90 12.36 -21.94
C LEU A 63 -3.32 11.80 -21.88
N ALA A 64 -4.03 12.01 -20.77
CA ALA A 64 -5.43 11.65 -20.61
C ALA A 64 -6.41 12.69 -21.22
N GLY A 65 -5.89 13.78 -21.80
CA GLY A 65 -6.68 14.79 -22.50
C GLY A 65 -7.04 16.03 -21.67
N TYR A 66 -6.45 16.18 -20.49
CA TYR A 66 -6.67 17.34 -19.63
C TYR A 66 -5.53 18.35 -19.76
N ASP A 67 -5.85 19.54 -20.25
CA ASP A 67 -4.93 20.67 -20.38
C ASP A 67 -5.66 21.98 -20.08
N LEU A 68 -4.96 23.12 -20.10
CA LEU A 68 -5.58 24.41 -19.81
C LEU A 68 -6.76 24.75 -20.75
N LYS A 69 -6.83 24.18 -21.96
CA LYS A 69 -7.96 24.41 -22.87
C LYS A 69 -9.17 23.59 -22.44
N SER A 70 -8.98 22.34 -22.02
CA SER A 70 -10.08 21.54 -21.46
C SER A 70 -10.60 22.16 -20.17
N VAL A 71 -9.72 22.70 -19.32
CA VAL A 71 -10.10 23.44 -18.11
C VAL A 71 -10.92 24.68 -18.47
N GLU A 72 -10.51 25.46 -19.48
CA GLU A 72 -11.26 26.65 -19.91
C GLU A 72 -12.67 26.28 -20.42
N LEU A 73 -12.83 25.11 -21.06
CA LEU A 73 -14.14 24.61 -21.48
C LEU A 73 -15.03 24.28 -20.27
N ASP A 74 -14.55 23.45 -19.34
CA ASP A 74 -15.26 23.11 -18.09
C ASP A 74 -15.60 24.38 -17.29
N PHE A 75 -14.66 25.32 -17.21
CA PHE A 75 -14.88 26.61 -16.57
C PHE A 75 -16.04 27.37 -17.17
N ASN A 76 -16.10 27.48 -18.49
CA ASN A 76 -17.16 28.24 -19.15
C ASN A 76 -18.53 27.56 -19.00
N GLU A 77 -18.58 26.23 -19.06
CA GLU A 77 -19.81 25.45 -18.86
C GLU A 77 -20.32 25.57 -17.42
N THR A 78 -19.45 25.33 -16.44
CA THR A 78 -19.76 25.43 -15.01
C THR A 78 -20.17 26.85 -14.64
N ARG A 79 -19.44 27.86 -15.11
CA ARG A 79 -19.75 29.27 -14.89
C ARG A 79 -21.12 29.65 -15.47
N ALA A 80 -21.47 29.17 -16.66
CA ALA A 80 -22.78 29.43 -17.26
C ALA A 80 -23.91 28.80 -16.41
N LEU A 81 -23.67 27.61 -15.86
CA LEU A 81 -24.59 26.94 -14.95
C LEU A 81 -24.77 27.69 -13.64
N TRP A 82 -23.69 28.16 -13.02
CA TRP A 82 -23.74 28.99 -11.81
C TRP A 82 -24.54 30.28 -12.03
N ILE A 83 -24.27 30.99 -13.13
CA ILE A 83 -25.00 32.22 -13.49
C ILE A 83 -26.50 31.92 -13.63
N LYS A 84 -26.85 30.78 -14.22
CA LYS A 84 -28.24 30.33 -14.34
C LYS A 84 -28.86 30.08 -12.96
N ASN A 85 -28.23 29.28 -12.10
CA ASN A 85 -28.74 28.95 -10.76
C ASN A 85 -28.91 30.21 -9.89
N MET A 86 -27.92 31.11 -9.88
CA MET A 86 -27.98 32.35 -9.12
C MET A 86 -29.13 33.24 -9.58
N ARG A 87 -29.38 33.34 -10.89
CA ARG A 87 -30.50 34.11 -11.45
C ARG A 87 -31.85 33.47 -11.12
N GLU A 88 -31.96 32.15 -11.21
CA GLU A 88 -33.16 31.40 -10.84
C GLU A 88 -33.50 31.65 -9.36
N MET A 89 -32.51 31.53 -8.46
CA MET A 89 -32.69 31.81 -7.04
C MET A 89 -33.17 33.26 -6.78
N LEU A 90 -32.53 34.25 -7.41
CA LEU A 90 -32.94 35.66 -7.27
C LEU A 90 -34.35 35.92 -7.80
N SER A 91 -34.80 35.19 -8.83
CA SER A 91 -36.16 35.34 -9.38
C SER A 91 -37.24 34.77 -8.48
N ILE A 92 -36.98 33.65 -7.80
CA ILE A 92 -37.94 32.99 -6.88
C ILE A 92 -38.23 33.90 -5.67
N HIS A 93 -37.26 34.68 -5.22
CA HIS A 93 -37.37 35.52 -4.03
C HIS A 93 -37.83 36.96 -4.30
N GLN A 94 -38.24 37.31 -5.52
CA GLN A 94 -38.86 38.62 -5.81
C GLN A 94 -40.34 38.68 -5.40
N ASP A 95 -41.00 37.53 -5.23
CA ASP A 95 -42.44 37.45 -4.91
C ASP A 95 -42.77 37.34 -3.41
N ASP A 96 -41.78 37.06 -2.54
CA ASP A 96 -41.96 36.91 -1.08
C ASP A 96 -41.28 38.06 -0.30
N ALA A 97 -42.06 39.10 0.00
CA ALA A 97 -41.61 40.34 0.64
C ALA A 97 -41.41 40.25 2.18
N GLU A 98 -40.70 39.24 2.69
CA GLU A 98 -40.32 39.19 4.12
C GLU A 98 -38.79 39.17 4.34
N SER A 99 -38.35 40.15 5.14
CA SER A 99 -36.98 40.63 5.47
C SER A 99 -35.82 39.64 5.70
N LYS A 100 -36.04 38.31 5.69
CA LYS A 100 -34.96 37.32 5.88
C LYS A 100 -34.15 37.05 4.60
N PHE A 101 -34.75 37.24 3.42
CA PHE A 101 -34.09 36.96 2.14
C PHE A 101 -33.23 38.12 1.61
N ASP A 102 -33.38 39.34 2.14
CA ASP A 102 -32.61 40.50 1.68
C ASP A 102 -31.09 40.30 1.81
N SER A 103 -30.65 39.70 2.92
CA SER A 103 -29.23 39.41 3.16
C SER A 103 -28.67 38.34 2.22
N LEU A 104 -29.45 37.28 1.96
CA LEU A 104 -29.04 36.19 1.05
C LEU A 104 -29.08 36.64 -0.41
N ASN A 105 -30.12 37.37 -0.83
CA ASN A 105 -30.22 37.93 -2.17
C ASN A 105 -29.10 38.94 -2.43
N PHE A 106 -28.72 39.75 -1.44
CA PHE A 106 -27.56 40.63 -1.55
C PHE A 106 -26.27 39.83 -1.77
N LYS A 107 -26.03 38.77 -0.98
CA LYS A 107 -24.88 37.88 -1.15
C LYS A 107 -24.85 37.25 -2.55
N VAL A 108 -25.95 36.63 -2.99
CA VAL A 108 -26.07 36.02 -4.33
C VAL A 108 -25.85 37.06 -5.43
N SER A 109 -26.43 38.26 -5.30
CA SER A 109 -26.27 39.33 -6.30
C SER A 109 -24.82 39.81 -6.40
N SER A 110 -24.15 40.00 -5.26
CA SER A 110 -22.75 40.43 -5.23
C SER A 110 -21.81 39.38 -5.84
N GLN A 111 -22.02 38.09 -5.55
CA GLN A 111 -21.23 37.02 -6.15
C GLN A 111 -21.52 36.87 -7.65
N LEU A 112 -22.79 36.98 -8.05
CA LEU A 112 -23.21 36.91 -9.45
C LEU A 112 -22.52 37.98 -10.31
N GLU A 113 -22.37 39.20 -9.81
CA GLU A 113 -21.65 40.28 -10.50
C GLU A 113 -20.18 39.90 -10.77
N VAL A 114 -19.51 39.30 -9.78
CA VAL A 114 -18.12 38.86 -9.91
C VAL A 114 -18.01 37.70 -10.91
N VAL A 115 -18.86 36.67 -10.76
CA VAL A 115 -18.88 35.51 -11.66
C VAL A 115 -19.14 35.94 -13.10
N GLN A 116 -20.03 36.90 -13.35
CA GLN A 116 -20.36 37.39 -14.70
C GLN A 116 -19.27 38.20 -15.39
N ASN A 117 -18.37 38.83 -14.62
CA ASN A 117 -17.41 39.77 -15.18
C ASN A 117 -15.97 39.23 -15.19
N ALA A 118 -15.59 38.37 -14.25
CA ALA A 118 -14.26 37.79 -14.19
C ALA A 118 -14.04 36.72 -15.28
N SER A 119 -12.96 36.90 -16.04
CA SER A 119 -12.51 36.01 -17.11
C SER A 119 -11.69 34.83 -16.58
N PHE A 120 -11.64 33.72 -17.32
CA PHE A 120 -10.83 32.53 -16.98
C PHE A 120 -9.39 32.90 -16.56
N LYS A 121 -8.75 33.80 -17.31
CA LYS A 121 -7.39 34.26 -17.02
C LYS A 121 -7.27 34.99 -15.67
N GLU A 122 -8.27 35.77 -15.28
CA GLU A 122 -8.27 36.45 -13.97
C GLU A 122 -8.44 35.46 -12.82
N TRP A 123 -9.27 34.42 -12.99
CA TRP A 123 -9.40 33.34 -12.00
C TRP A 123 -8.09 32.57 -11.83
N ILE A 124 -7.43 32.17 -12.93
CA ILE A 124 -6.13 31.50 -12.89
C ILE A 124 -5.07 32.39 -12.22
N ALA A 125 -5.04 33.69 -12.54
CA ALA A 125 -4.08 34.62 -11.96
C ALA A 125 -4.31 34.86 -10.45
N ALA A 126 -5.54 34.75 -9.97
CA ALA A 126 -5.88 34.90 -8.56
C ALA A 126 -5.61 33.64 -7.73
N MET A 127 -5.59 32.46 -8.37
CA MET A 127 -5.52 31.16 -7.71
C MET A 127 -4.33 30.98 -6.75
N PRO A 128 -3.06 31.30 -7.12
CA PRO A 128 -1.93 31.13 -6.19
C PRO A 128 -2.13 31.88 -4.87
N ARG A 129 -2.72 33.08 -4.96
CA ARG A 129 -2.95 33.93 -3.80
C ARG A 129 -4.17 33.50 -3.00
N ALA A 130 -5.19 32.95 -3.65
CA ALA A 130 -6.32 32.34 -2.97
C ALA A 130 -5.88 31.11 -2.16
N LEU A 131 -5.08 30.23 -2.75
CA LEU A 131 -4.51 29.06 -2.07
C LEU A 131 -3.64 29.44 -0.87
N ALA A 132 -2.78 30.47 -1.01
CA ALA A 132 -1.94 30.96 0.08
C ALA A 132 -2.76 31.55 1.25
N LEU A 133 -3.92 32.16 0.97
CA LEU A 133 -4.79 32.77 1.97
C LEU A 133 -5.84 31.82 2.55
N GLY A 134 -6.14 30.68 1.91
CA GLY A 134 -7.22 29.77 2.27
C GLY A 134 -7.27 29.43 3.76
N ASN A 135 -6.13 29.04 4.34
CA ASN A 135 -6.03 28.69 5.77
C ASN A 135 -6.34 29.87 6.71
N SER A 136 -6.06 31.10 6.28
CA SER A 136 -6.35 32.31 7.09
C SER A 136 -7.84 32.60 7.19
N TYR A 137 -8.64 32.04 6.28
CA TYR A 137 -10.09 32.25 6.19
C TYR A 137 -10.92 30.97 6.39
N TYR A 138 -10.28 29.87 6.78
CA TYR A 138 -10.93 28.58 6.96
C TYR A 138 -12.09 28.64 7.97
N GLU A 139 -11.90 29.33 9.10
CA GLU A 139 -12.97 29.48 10.11
C GLU A 139 -14.18 30.26 9.56
N GLN A 140 -13.96 31.30 8.76
CA GLN A 140 -15.02 32.09 8.15
C GLN A 140 -15.80 31.25 7.16
N ALA A 141 -15.11 30.50 6.29
CA ALA A 141 -15.75 29.58 5.35
C ALA A 141 -16.57 28.51 6.08
N PHE A 142 -16.00 27.88 7.12
CA PHE A 142 -16.68 26.88 7.95
C PHE A 142 -17.93 27.43 8.65
N ASN A 143 -17.88 28.68 9.11
CA ASN A 143 -19.01 29.36 9.75
C ASN A 143 -19.97 30.03 8.75
N TYR A 144 -19.84 29.74 7.45
CA TYR A 144 -20.67 30.31 6.38
C TYR A 144 -20.66 31.85 6.33
N GLN A 145 -19.52 32.46 6.66
CA GLN A 145 -19.30 33.90 6.63
C GLN A 145 -18.57 34.32 5.35
N SER A 146 -19.05 35.40 4.72
CA SER A 146 -18.40 35.97 3.54
C SER A 146 -17.07 36.62 3.91
N VAL A 147 -16.05 36.35 3.10
CA VAL A 147 -14.73 36.99 3.18
C VAL A 147 -14.77 38.30 2.38
N TYR A 148 -14.16 39.35 2.92
CA TYR A 148 -14.03 40.64 2.25
C TYR A 148 -12.56 41.08 2.24
N ILE A 149 -12.04 41.30 1.04
CA ILE A 149 -10.69 41.80 0.80
C ILE A 149 -10.82 43.09 -0.02
N ASP A 150 -10.30 44.19 0.54
CA ASP A 150 -10.42 45.53 -0.02
C ASP A 150 -9.98 45.56 -1.49
N ASN A 151 -10.88 46.02 -2.37
CA ASN A 151 -10.68 46.14 -3.82
C ASN A 151 -10.38 44.83 -4.57
N GLU A 152 -10.64 43.67 -3.96
CA GLU A 152 -10.38 42.36 -4.57
C GLU A 152 -11.62 41.48 -4.52
N PRO A 153 -12.65 41.81 -5.33
CA PRO A 153 -13.94 41.12 -5.27
C PRO A 153 -13.86 39.66 -5.73
N LEU A 154 -12.96 39.35 -6.68
CA LEU A 154 -12.71 37.98 -7.12
C LEU A 154 -12.06 37.14 -6.02
N LEU A 155 -11.02 37.64 -5.37
CA LEU A 155 -10.34 36.91 -4.29
C LEU A 155 -11.27 36.74 -3.07
N SER A 156 -12.09 37.76 -2.78
CA SER A 156 -13.14 37.69 -1.77
C SER A 156 -14.14 36.57 -2.06
N LEU A 157 -14.57 36.42 -3.32
CA LEU A 157 -15.44 35.33 -3.75
C LEU A 157 -14.75 33.97 -3.63
N MET A 158 -13.49 33.85 -4.10
CA MET A 158 -12.71 32.60 -4.04
C MET A 158 -12.57 32.04 -2.62
N LEU A 159 -12.59 32.91 -1.61
CA LEU A 159 -12.42 32.54 -0.20
C LEU A 159 -13.75 32.53 0.59
N SER A 160 -14.85 32.87 -0.07
CA SER A 160 -16.18 32.89 0.56
C SER A 160 -16.95 31.60 0.29
N PRO A 161 -17.92 31.24 1.15
CA PRO A 161 -18.96 30.29 0.78
C PRO A 161 -19.69 30.75 -0.49
N LEU A 162 -19.94 29.83 -1.41
CA LEU A 162 -20.69 30.10 -2.65
C LEU A 162 -22.20 30.07 -2.36
N TYR A 163 -22.92 31.12 -2.76
CA TYR A 163 -24.37 31.24 -2.56
C TYR A 163 -25.13 31.19 -3.88
N GLY A 164 -26.29 30.54 -3.89
CA GLY A 164 -27.17 30.48 -5.06
C GLY A 164 -26.76 29.50 -6.15
N VAL A 165 -25.98 28.49 -5.77
CA VAL A 165 -25.62 27.34 -6.60
C VAL A 165 -26.10 26.08 -5.89
N TYR A 166 -26.63 25.11 -6.63
CA TYR A 166 -27.09 23.84 -6.06
C TYR A 166 -25.90 22.96 -5.66
N ASP A 167 -26.08 22.13 -4.62
CA ASP A 167 -25.02 21.28 -4.06
C ASP A 167 -24.34 20.37 -5.11
N GLU A 168 -25.11 19.86 -6.07
CA GLU A 168 -24.62 19.02 -7.18
C GLU A 168 -23.73 19.78 -8.18
N ASN A 169 -23.72 21.11 -8.14
CA ASN A 169 -22.95 21.98 -9.02
C ASN A 169 -21.82 22.71 -8.27
N LEU A 170 -21.49 22.28 -7.05
CA LEU A 170 -20.41 22.86 -6.26
C LEU A 170 -19.03 22.49 -6.80
N PHE A 171 -18.04 23.28 -6.38
CA PHE A 171 -16.63 23.15 -6.72
C PHE A 171 -15.90 22.18 -5.78
N PHE A 172 -14.64 21.89 -6.07
CA PHE A 172 -13.78 20.98 -5.30
C PHE A 172 -13.23 21.61 -4.00
N SER A 173 -12.51 20.84 -3.18
CA SER A 173 -11.91 21.32 -1.93
C SER A 173 -10.98 22.53 -2.18
N GLY A 174 -11.03 23.55 -1.32
CA GLY A 174 -10.18 24.74 -1.41
C GLY A 174 -10.89 26.01 -1.89
N PRO A 175 -10.19 26.94 -2.58
CA PRO A 175 -10.80 28.17 -3.09
C PRO A 175 -11.85 27.90 -4.16
N VAL A 176 -12.94 28.67 -4.17
CA VAL A 176 -13.98 28.60 -5.19
C VAL A 176 -13.34 28.75 -6.57
N PHE A 177 -13.62 27.80 -7.46
CA PHE A 177 -13.29 27.90 -8.87
C PHE A 177 -14.42 27.26 -9.68
N PRO A 178 -14.93 27.89 -10.75
CA PRO A 178 -15.93 27.27 -11.61
C PRO A 178 -15.31 26.08 -12.37
N CYS A 179 -15.45 24.88 -11.83
CA CYS A 179 -15.16 23.61 -12.52
C CYS A 179 -15.91 22.47 -11.80
N MET A 180 -16.37 21.48 -12.56
CA MET A 180 -17.05 20.31 -12.01
C MET A 180 -16.32 18.99 -12.30
N ASP A 181 -15.24 19.03 -13.09
CA ASP A 181 -14.36 17.88 -13.29
C ASP A 181 -13.12 17.94 -12.38
N MET A 182 -12.85 16.85 -11.67
CA MET A 182 -11.74 16.76 -10.71
C MET A 182 -10.39 16.96 -11.39
N ASN A 183 -10.22 16.44 -12.60
CA ASN A 183 -8.97 16.56 -13.34
C ASN A 183 -8.81 17.98 -13.89
N SER A 184 -9.90 18.70 -14.21
CA SER A 184 -9.82 20.13 -14.50
C SER A 184 -9.27 20.91 -13.31
N TYR A 185 -9.76 20.63 -12.10
CA TYR A 185 -9.26 21.28 -10.89
C TYR A 185 -7.80 20.88 -10.59
N ALA A 186 -7.46 19.62 -10.77
CA ALA A 186 -6.09 19.14 -10.63
C ALA A 186 -5.11 19.85 -11.58
N VAL A 187 -5.50 20.11 -12.84
CA VAL A 187 -4.67 20.90 -13.78
C VAL A 187 -4.41 22.30 -13.21
N ILE A 188 -5.40 22.95 -12.61
CA ILE A 188 -5.21 24.28 -12.01
C ILE A 188 -4.19 24.21 -10.86
N LEU A 189 -4.31 23.22 -9.97
CA LEU A 189 -3.33 23.01 -8.89
C LEU A 189 -1.93 22.71 -9.44
N LEU A 190 -1.81 21.96 -10.54
CA LEU A 190 -0.54 21.66 -11.19
C LEU A 190 0.09 22.88 -11.90
N GLU A 191 -0.71 23.85 -12.35
CA GLU A 191 -0.21 25.08 -12.97
C GLU A 191 0.33 26.08 -11.94
N VAL A 192 -0.19 26.06 -10.72
CA VAL A 192 0.30 26.92 -9.63
C VAL A 192 1.40 26.25 -8.80
N ALA A 193 1.56 24.93 -8.91
CA ALA A 193 2.57 24.17 -8.21
C ALA A 193 3.98 24.39 -8.78
N ASP A 194 4.98 24.36 -7.90
CA ASP A 194 6.38 24.34 -8.29
C ASP A 194 6.69 23.09 -9.14
N GLU A 195 7.59 23.20 -10.13
CA GLU A 195 7.93 22.03 -10.98
C GLU A 195 8.50 20.86 -10.19
N ASP A 196 9.23 21.16 -9.12
CA ASP A 196 9.81 20.19 -8.18
C ASP A 196 8.85 19.83 -7.01
N GLY A 197 7.63 20.37 -7.03
CA GLY A 197 6.60 20.06 -6.04
C GLY A 197 6.20 18.58 -6.06
N LEU A 198 5.64 18.11 -4.94
CA LEU A 198 5.19 16.73 -4.78
C LEU A 198 3.68 16.62 -5.02
N CYS A 199 3.27 15.54 -5.65
CA CYS A 199 1.90 15.04 -5.62
C CYS A 199 1.90 13.76 -4.78
N GLU A 200 0.99 13.68 -3.82
CA GLU A 200 0.93 12.59 -2.87
C GLU A 200 -0.48 12.04 -2.77
N LEU A 201 -0.62 10.72 -2.72
CA LEU A 201 -1.80 10.02 -2.26
C LEU A 201 -1.43 9.37 -0.94
N ASP A 202 -1.89 9.92 0.17
CA ASP A 202 -1.65 9.37 1.51
C ASP A 202 -2.73 8.34 1.86
N ILE A 203 -2.31 7.12 2.19
CA ILE A 203 -3.20 6.04 2.64
C ILE A 203 -2.83 5.54 4.05
N ASN A 204 -1.96 6.25 4.78
CA ASN A 204 -1.43 5.83 6.07
C ASN A 204 -2.54 5.55 7.09
N ASP A 205 -3.57 6.40 7.15
CA ASP A 205 -4.71 6.18 8.04
C ASP A 205 -5.55 4.96 7.64
N LEU A 206 -5.69 4.65 6.33
CA LEU A 206 -6.35 3.42 5.88
C LEU A 206 -5.57 2.16 6.28
N VAL A 207 -4.23 2.21 6.16
CA VAL A 207 -3.35 1.13 6.59
C VAL A 207 -3.46 0.90 8.09
N ASN A 208 -3.37 1.97 8.89
CA ASN A 208 -3.51 1.92 10.34
C ASN A 208 -4.90 1.43 10.79
N GLY A 209 -5.94 1.77 10.03
CA GLY A 209 -7.30 1.26 10.21
C GLY A 209 -7.49 -0.20 9.79
N GLY A 210 -6.49 -0.83 9.18
CA GLY A 210 -6.53 -2.20 8.69
C GLY A 210 -7.39 -2.39 7.44
N TRP A 211 -7.68 -1.30 6.71
CA TRP A 211 -8.50 -1.35 5.49
C TRP A 211 -7.71 -1.84 4.28
N VAL A 212 -6.40 -1.58 4.25
CA VAL A 212 -5.51 -1.84 3.12
C VAL A 212 -4.13 -2.30 3.62
N ASP A 213 -3.39 -3.00 2.75
CA ASP A 213 -2.03 -3.52 3.05
C ASP A 213 -1.00 -2.38 3.17
N ASP A 214 0.01 -2.53 4.04
CA ASP A 214 0.99 -1.48 4.39
C ASP A 214 2.19 -1.38 3.43
N PHE A 215 2.09 -2.02 2.26
CA PHE A 215 3.20 -2.23 1.34
C PHE A 215 4.38 -2.99 1.99
N GLU A 216 4.08 -4.02 2.79
CA GLU A 216 5.07 -4.89 3.43
C GLU A 216 6.09 -5.45 2.42
N ASP A 217 5.63 -5.66 1.17
CA ASP A 217 6.45 -6.10 0.04
C ASP A 217 7.61 -5.13 -0.26
N MET A 218 7.37 -3.82 -0.14
CA MET A 218 8.39 -2.79 -0.37
C MET A 218 9.42 -2.72 0.76
N ALA A 219 8.97 -2.82 2.02
CA ALA A 219 9.86 -2.82 3.18
C ALA A 219 10.88 -3.96 3.08
N GLN A 220 10.40 -5.17 2.74
CA GLN A 220 11.26 -6.35 2.57
C GLN A 220 12.23 -6.20 1.39
N THR A 221 11.80 -5.56 0.29
CA THR A 221 12.66 -5.29 -0.87
C THR A 221 13.76 -4.28 -0.54
N GLN A 222 13.43 -3.22 0.21
CA GLN A 222 14.39 -2.19 0.63
C GLN A 222 15.37 -2.71 1.69
N ALA A 223 14.90 -3.55 2.63
CA ALA A 223 15.76 -4.19 3.62
C ALA A 223 16.71 -5.24 2.99
N GLY A 224 16.40 -5.74 1.80
CA GLY A 224 17.15 -6.81 1.15
C GLY A 224 17.01 -8.16 1.86
N GLU A 225 16.01 -8.31 2.73
CA GLU A 225 15.64 -9.55 3.43
C GLU A 225 14.12 -9.62 3.65
N THR A 226 13.56 -10.83 3.73
CA THR A 226 12.14 -11.01 4.10
C THR A 226 11.94 -10.96 5.62
N LEU A 227 10.71 -10.67 6.08
CA LEU A 227 10.38 -10.73 7.51
C LEU A 227 10.64 -12.12 8.12
N PHE A 228 10.41 -13.19 7.34
CA PHE A 228 10.74 -14.54 7.80
C PHE A 228 12.24 -14.73 8.00
N HIS A 229 13.08 -14.14 7.13
CA HIS A 229 14.53 -14.17 7.28
C HIS A 229 14.98 -13.40 8.51
N GLU A 230 14.40 -12.22 8.77
CA GLU A 230 14.67 -11.44 9.98
C GLU A 230 14.35 -12.25 11.27
N ASN A 231 13.17 -12.88 11.33
CA ASN A 231 12.76 -13.72 12.46
C ASN A 231 13.66 -14.96 12.62
N PHE A 232 14.06 -15.56 11.51
CA PHE A 232 15.03 -16.65 11.47
C PHE A 232 16.38 -16.21 12.05
N MET A 233 16.88 -15.03 11.66
CA MET A 233 18.15 -14.47 12.16
C MET A 233 18.10 -14.16 13.66
N LYS A 234 17.00 -13.58 14.16
CA LYS A 234 16.79 -13.38 15.61
C LYS A 234 16.90 -14.71 16.37
N SER A 235 16.21 -15.74 15.89
CA SER A 235 16.24 -17.07 16.48
C SER A 235 17.63 -17.71 16.47
N LEU A 236 18.39 -17.57 15.37
CA LEU A 236 19.77 -18.07 15.29
C LEU A 236 20.71 -17.35 16.28
N ASN A 237 20.56 -16.04 16.46
CA ASN A 237 21.35 -15.26 17.41
C ASN A 237 21.10 -15.70 18.86
N GLU A 238 19.86 -15.99 19.22
CA GLU A 238 19.50 -16.54 20.52
C GLU A 238 20.13 -17.93 20.73
N LEU A 239 20.05 -18.82 19.72
CA LEU A 239 20.65 -20.15 19.78
C LEU A 239 22.18 -20.11 19.87
N SER A 240 22.81 -19.17 19.17
CA SER A 240 24.26 -18.92 19.27
C SER A 240 24.65 -18.51 20.69
N THR A 241 23.89 -17.59 21.29
CA THR A 241 24.08 -17.13 22.67
C THR A 241 23.91 -18.30 23.67
N LEU A 242 22.85 -19.10 23.51
CA LEU A 242 22.60 -20.27 24.34
C LEU A 242 23.72 -21.30 24.21
N ASN A 243 24.19 -21.60 23.00
CA ASN A 243 25.27 -22.55 22.76
C ASN A 243 26.58 -22.13 23.44
N GLY A 244 26.87 -20.82 23.46
CA GLY A 244 28.05 -20.25 24.13
C GLY A 244 27.96 -20.18 25.66
N SER A 245 26.76 -20.26 26.24
CA SER A 245 26.52 -20.05 27.67
C SER A 245 27.17 -21.09 28.58
N MET A 246 27.21 -22.36 28.15
CA MET A 246 27.75 -23.47 28.94
C MET A 246 28.14 -24.66 28.05
N LYS A 247 29.26 -25.32 28.39
CA LYS A 247 29.61 -26.63 27.85
C LYS A 247 28.77 -27.72 28.53
N ASN A 248 27.76 -28.20 27.83
CA ASN A 248 26.83 -29.24 28.27
C ASN A 248 26.29 -30.00 27.05
N GLU A 249 26.62 -31.28 26.94
CA GLU A 249 26.29 -32.08 25.75
C GLU A 249 24.78 -32.12 25.43
N THR A 250 23.92 -32.13 26.45
CA THR A 250 22.47 -32.08 26.25
C THR A 250 22.05 -30.74 25.66
N LEU A 251 22.58 -29.64 26.19
CA LEU A 251 22.33 -28.29 25.64
C LEU A 251 22.80 -28.21 24.19
N GLN A 252 24.03 -28.66 23.87
CA GLN A 252 24.55 -28.66 22.50
C GLN A 252 23.67 -29.48 21.54
N LYS A 253 23.22 -30.68 21.96
CA LYS A 253 22.29 -31.50 21.17
C LYS A 253 20.95 -30.79 20.93
N MET A 254 20.38 -30.18 21.97
CA MET A 254 19.13 -29.43 21.84
C MET A 254 19.29 -28.21 20.95
N SER A 255 20.35 -27.43 21.13
CA SER A 255 20.67 -26.30 20.25
C SER A 255 20.83 -26.74 18.80
N PHE A 256 21.56 -27.83 18.53
CA PHE A 256 21.71 -28.37 17.18
C PHE A 256 20.37 -28.74 16.53
N ALA A 257 19.50 -29.45 17.27
CA ALA A 257 18.16 -29.79 16.79
C ALA A 257 17.26 -28.55 16.59
N SER A 258 17.39 -27.55 17.47
CA SER A 258 16.66 -26.29 17.35
C SER A 258 17.09 -25.47 16.14
N VAL A 259 18.37 -25.46 15.75
CA VAL A 259 18.83 -24.77 14.53
C VAL A 259 18.14 -25.33 13.28
N ILE A 260 18.05 -26.67 13.16
CA ILE A 260 17.29 -27.31 12.07
C ILE A 260 15.80 -26.97 12.16
N THR A 261 15.23 -26.91 13.37
CA THR A 261 13.81 -26.55 13.55
C THR A 261 13.53 -25.11 13.11
N THR A 262 14.42 -24.17 13.41
CA THR A 262 14.33 -22.78 12.94
C THR A 262 14.41 -22.69 11.42
N MET A 263 15.26 -23.50 10.78
CA MET A 263 15.28 -23.64 9.32
C MET A 263 13.96 -24.18 8.75
N GLU A 264 13.42 -25.25 9.36
CA GLU A 264 12.14 -25.86 8.96
C GLU A 264 11.01 -24.83 9.00
N ALA A 265 10.94 -24.03 10.06
CA ALA A 265 9.95 -22.97 10.22
C ALA A 265 10.05 -21.92 9.09
N TYR A 266 11.24 -21.39 8.84
CA TYR A 266 11.46 -20.44 7.74
C TYR A 266 11.00 -21.00 6.39
N LEU A 267 11.41 -22.23 6.05
CA LEU A 267 11.08 -22.85 4.76
C LEU A 267 9.57 -23.11 4.62
N SER A 268 8.92 -23.55 5.71
CA SER A 268 7.48 -23.76 5.76
C SER A 268 6.70 -22.47 5.56
N ASP A 269 7.02 -21.44 6.34
CA ASP A 269 6.28 -20.19 6.35
C ASP A 269 6.48 -19.44 5.03
N THR A 270 7.69 -19.47 4.48
CA THR A 270 8.00 -18.93 3.14
C THR A 270 7.15 -19.62 2.07
N MET A 271 7.11 -20.95 2.04
CA MET A 271 6.30 -21.68 1.06
C MET A 271 4.80 -21.34 1.22
N LYS A 272 4.27 -21.32 2.45
CA LYS A 272 2.87 -20.98 2.72
C LYS A 272 2.52 -19.57 2.23
N LYS A 273 3.29 -18.55 2.63
CA LYS A 273 3.04 -17.16 2.22
C LYS A 273 3.07 -17.03 0.69
N GLN A 274 4.05 -17.64 0.02
CA GLN A 274 4.16 -17.57 -1.44
C GLN A 274 2.99 -18.29 -2.15
N VAL A 275 2.56 -19.45 -1.65
CA VAL A 275 1.43 -20.20 -2.22
C VAL A 275 0.09 -19.50 -2.00
N PHE A 276 -0.17 -18.94 -0.82
CA PHE A 276 -1.48 -18.34 -0.53
C PHE A 276 -1.65 -16.96 -1.15
N ASN A 277 -0.58 -16.16 -1.22
CA ASN A 277 -0.66 -14.76 -1.62
C ASN A 277 -0.38 -14.53 -3.11
N ARG A 278 0.14 -15.52 -3.85
CA ARG A 278 0.45 -15.37 -5.28
C ARG A 278 -0.25 -16.43 -6.11
N HIS A 279 -1.29 -16.03 -6.86
CA HIS A 279 -2.12 -16.94 -7.65
C HIS A 279 -1.32 -17.83 -8.62
N ALA A 280 -0.28 -17.30 -9.26
CA ALA A 280 0.57 -18.07 -10.17
C ALA A 280 1.33 -19.19 -9.44
N ILE A 281 1.82 -18.91 -8.23
CA ILE A 281 2.50 -19.89 -7.37
C ILE A 281 1.49 -20.90 -6.83
N LYS A 282 0.31 -20.46 -6.39
CA LYS A 282 -0.80 -21.33 -5.97
C LYS A 282 -1.14 -22.36 -7.05
N ARG A 283 -1.31 -21.89 -8.29
CA ARG A 283 -1.60 -22.75 -9.45
C ARG A 283 -0.49 -23.77 -9.70
N ARG A 284 0.76 -23.37 -9.57
CA ARG A 284 1.92 -24.24 -9.74
C ARG A 284 2.02 -25.27 -8.62
N PHE A 285 1.75 -24.89 -7.38
CA PHE A 285 1.66 -25.81 -6.24
C PHE A 285 0.59 -26.89 -6.49
N VAL A 286 -0.63 -26.50 -6.85
CA VAL A 286 -1.73 -27.42 -7.21
C VAL A 286 -1.32 -28.37 -8.35
N LYS A 287 -0.56 -27.89 -9.33
CA LYS A 287 -0.16 -28.66 -10.51
C LYS A 287 0.99 -29.64 -10.24
N HIS A 288 1.97 -29.24 -9.44
CA HIS A 288 3.23 -29.97 -9.25
C HIS A 288 3.29 -30.78 -7.96
N TYR A 289 2.49 -30.43 -6.95
CA TYR A 289 2.37 -31.21 -5.73
C TYR A 289 1.20 -32.20 -5.92
N ASN A 290 1.48 -33.50 -5.83
CA ASN A 290 0.55 -34.62 -6.13
C ASN A 290 -0.63 -34.75 -5.15
N LEU A 291 -1.12 -33.64 -4.59
CA LEU A 291 -2.27 -33.50 -3.71
C LEU A 291 -3.53 -34.19 -4.24
N PHE A 292 -3.73 -34.06 -5.55
CA PHE A 292 -5.02 -34.26 -6.18
C PHE A 292 -5.06 -35.48 -7.10
N ASP A 293 -3.94 -36.19 -7.26
CA ASP A 293 -3.82 -37.33 -8.17
C ASP A 293 -4.74 -38.51 -7.83
N LYS A 294 -5.08 -38.68 -6.53
CA LYS A 294 -5.90 -39.81 -6.07
C LYS A 294 -7.39 -39.51 -5.96
N ASN A 295 -7.81 -38.23 -5.84
CA ASN A 295 -9.18 -37.87 -5.45
C ASN A 295 -9.89 -36.83 -6.36
N VAL A 296 -9.20 -36.16 -7.29
CA VAL A 296 -9.78 -35.01 -8.06
C VAL A 296 -10.22 -35.36 -9.48
N LYS A 297 -10.02 -36.59 -9.94
CA LYS A 297 -10.41 -37.00 -11.31
C LYS A 297 -11.93 -36.92 -11.59
N ASN A 298 -12.78 -36.63 -10.60
CA ASN A 298 -14.23 -36.68 -10.70
C ASN A 298 -14.97 -35.41 -10.19
N ILE A 299 -14.34 -34.23 -10.14
CA ILE A 299 -15.09 -33.00 -9.79
C ILE A 299 -16.11 -32.69 -10.89
N LYS A 300 -17.40 -32.62 -10.54
CA LYS A 300 -18.44 -32.23 -11.51
C LYS A 300 -18.41 -30.71 -11.75
N PRO A 301 -18.85 -30.23 -12.93
CA PRO A 301 -18.99 -28.79 -13.18
C PRO A 301 -19.82 -28.05 -12.11
N SER A 302 -20.84 -28.70 -11.55
CA SER A 302 -21.68 -28.15 -10.48
C SER A 302 -20.97 -27.99 -9.13
N GLU A 303 -19.85 -28.67 -8.92
CA GLU A 303 -19.10 -28.71 -7.65
C GLU A 303 -17.85 -27.81 -7.70
N ILE A 304 -17.58 -27.13 -8.82
CA ILE A 304 -16.36 -26.34 -9.04
C ILE A 304 -16.25 -25.18 -8.04
N PHE A 305 -17.32 -24.39 -7.87
CA PHE A 305 -17.26 -23.23 -6.96
C PHE A 305 -17.08 -23.67 -5.50
N GLU A 306 -17.78 -24.72 -5.06
CA GLU A 306 -17.60 -25.30 -3.72
C GLU A 306 -16.17 -25.84 -3.51
N PHE A 307 -15.57 -26.42 -4.54
CA PHE A 307 -14.18 -26.85 -4.50
C PHE A 307 -13.22 -25.65 -4.40
N MET A 308 -13.46 -24.57 -5.17
CA MET A 308 -12.67 -23.35 -5.10
C MET A 308 -12.73 -22.70 -3.72
N ASP A 309 -13.93 -22.63 -3.11
CA ASP A 309 -14.12 -22.08 -1.76
C ASP A 309 -13.35 -22.86 -0.69
N LYS A 310 -13.20 -24.18 -0.89
CA LYS A 310 -12.47 -25.07 0.04
C LYS A 310 -10.99 -25.23 -0.29
N LEU A 311 -10.54 -24.76 -1.46
CA LEU A 311 -9.20 -25.06 -1.98
C LEU A 311 -8.11 -24.59 -1.01
N ASP A 312 -8.19 -23.35 -0.53
CA ASP A 312 -7.15 -22.80 0.35
C ASP A 312 -7.04 -23.58 1.67
N HIS A 313 -8.17 -24.01 2.24
CA HIS A 313 -8.16 -24.88 3.41
C HIS A 313 -7.49 -26.24 3.11
N LEU A 314 -7.82 -26.86 1.97
CA LEU A 314 -7.20 -28.13 1.55
C LEU A 314 -5.69 -27.99 1.36
N LEU A 315 -5.25 -26.92 0.69
CA LEU A 315 -3.84 -26.62 0.51
C LEU A 315 -3.14 -26.46 1.86
N SER A 316 -3.73 -25.73 2.80
CA SER A 316 -3.15 -25.53 4.14
C SER A 316 -2.95 -26.85 4.87
N CYS A 317 -4.00 -27.69 4.93
CA CYS A 317 -3.93 -28.99 5.59
C CYS A 317 -2.88 -29.93 5.00
N GLU A 318 -2.61 -29.83 3.70
CA GLU A 318 -1.62 -30.66 3.04
C GLU A 318 -0.20 -30.13 3.18
N MET A 319 -0.03 -28.80 3.21
CA MET A 319 1.25 -28.17 3.51
C MET A 319 1.71 -28.48 4.94
N ASP A 320 0.78 -28.56 5.91
CA ASP A 320 1.07 -28.94 7.30
C ASP A 320 1.60 -30.37 7.45
N LYS A 321 1.39 -31.23 6.45
CA LYS A 321 1.89 -32.62 6.43
C LYS A 321 3.28 -32.75 5.83
N ILE A 322 3.79 -31.70 5.18
CA ILE A 322 5.11 -31.72 4.55
C ILE A 322 6.18 -31.69 5.63
N SER A 323 7.13 -32.63 5.56
CA SER A 323 8.30 -32.63 6.43
C SER A 323 9.39 -31.74 5.84
N PHE A 324 9.46 -30.48 6.28
CA PHE A 324 10.37 -29.47 5.75
C PHE A 324 11.87 -29.75 6.04
N HIS A 325 12.19 -30.68 6.95
CA HIS A 325 13.56 -31.18 7.12
C HIS A 325 13.96 -32.24 6.09
N ASN A 326 13.04 -32.84 5.34
CA ASN A 326 13.40 -33.79 4.29
C ASN A 326 14.02 -33.02 3.11
N ILE A 327 15.35 -33.07 3.02
CA ILE A 327 16.13 -32.27 2.07
C ILE A 327 15.78 -32.57 0.61
N GLU A 328 15.57 -33.83 0.25
CA GLU A 328 15.17 -34.21 -1.12
C GLU A 328 13.79 -33.62 -1.47
N THR A 329 12.84 -33.74 -0.54
CA THR A 329 11.49 -33.22 -0.75
C THR A 329 11.52 -31.70 -0.85
N ILE A 330 12.21 -31.02 0.06
CA ILE A 330 12.13 -29.57 0.15
C ILE A 330 12.88 -28.87 -0.99
N THR A 331 14.02 -29.40 -1.42
CA THR A 331 14.76 -28.90 -2.59
C THR A 331 13.91 -29.04 -3.85
N GLY A 332 13.26 -30.19 -4.04
CA GLY A 332 12.33 -30.41 -5.15
C GLY A 332 11.12 -29.49 -5.10
N LEU A 333 10.54 -29.23 -3.92
CA LEU A 333 9.40 -28.33 -3.78
C LEU A 333 9.79 -26.88 -4.11
N PHE A 334 10.86 -26.36 -3.51
CA PHE A 334 11.32 -24.99 -3.75
C PHE A 334 11.68 -24.78 -5.23
N GLN A 335 12.33 -25.76 -5.87
CA GLN A 335 12.64 -25.69 -7.29
C GLN A 335 11.38 -25.72 -8.17
N ASN A 336 10.47 -26.67 -7.94
CA ASN A 336 9.32 -26.85 -8.82
C ASN A 336 8.23 -25.78 -8.62
N ILE A 337 8.07 -25.27 -7.40
CA ILE A 337 7.00 -24.33 -7.01
C ILE A 337 7.50 -22.90 -6.97
N LEU A 338 8.65 -22.63 -6.34
CA LEU A 338 9.15 -21.27 -6.14
C LEU A 338 10.26 -20.89 -7.14
N LEU A 339 10.70 -21.83 -7.99
CA LEU A 339 11.86 -21.65 -8.87
C LEU A 339 13.16 -21.29 -8.14
N CYS A 340 13.23 -21.59 -6.85
CA CYS A 340 14.39 -21.31 -6.02
C CYS A 340 15.29 -22.55 -5.95
N ASN A 341 16.60 -22.34 -6.08
CA ASN A 341 17.60 -23.40 -6.04
C ASN A 341 18.39 -23.34 -4.74
N PHE A 342 18.51 -24.48 -4.07
CA PHE A 342 19.43 -24.63 -2.94
C PHE A 342 20.88 -24.64 -3.45
N PRO A 343 21.86 -24.17 -2.64
CA PRO A 343 23.27 -24.21 -3.02
C PRO A 343 23.77 -25.67 -3.06
N THR A 344 23.98 -26.19 -4.26
CA THR A 344 24.24 -27.63 -4.50
C THR A 344 25.46 -28.17 -3.77
N ASP A 345 26.49 -27.35 -3.56
CA ASP A 345 27.71 -27.68 -2.83
C ASP A 345 27.49 -27.88 -1.32
N LYS A 346 26.35 -27.42 -0.78
CA LYS A 346 26.00 -27.50 0.65
C LYS A 346 24.93 -28.53 0.98
N ILE A 347 24.25 -29.09 -0.02
CA ILE A 347 23.15 -30.05 0.19
C ILE A 347 23.61 -31.28 0.97
N SER A 348 24.77 -31.86 0.62
CA SER A 348 25.27 -33.07 1.31
C SER A 348 25.58 -32.82 2.79
N GLU A 349 26.10 -31.63 3.10
CA GLU A 349 26.42 -31.19 4.46
C GLU A 349 25.12 -31.02 5.28
N LEU A 350 24.12 -30.37 4.68
CA LEU A 350 22.81 -30.18 5.30
C LEU A 350 22.07 -31.50 5.52
N SER A 351 22.10 -32.43 4.56
CA SER A 351 21.51 -33.76 4.71
C SER A 351 22.11 -34.51 5.91
N THR A 352 23.43 -34.46 6.07
CA THR A 352 24.10 -35.09 7.22
C THR A 352 23.68 -34.45 8.54
N ALA A 353 23.51 -33.12 8.58
CA ALA A 353 23.02 -32.43 9.76
C ALA A 353 21.56 -32.82 10.11
N VAL A 354 20.70 -33.00 9.11
CA VAL A 354 19.32 -33.48 9.33
C VAL A 354 19.31 -34.90 9.89
N ASP A 355 20.19 -35.79 9.43
CA ASP A 355 20.30 -37.15 9.98
C ASP A 355 20.71 -37.12 11.45
N ILE A 356 21.69 -36.28 11.82
CA ILE A 356 22.09 -36.04 13.21
C ILE A 356 20.91 -35.53 14.04
N ARG A 357 20.15 -34.56 13.52
CA ARG A 357 18.92 -34.07 14.20
C ARG A 357 17.89 -35.18 14.36
N HIS A 358 17.74 -36.07 13.40
CA HIS A 358 16.83 -37.20 13.50
C HIS A 358 17.24 -38.15 14.65
N ASP A 359 18.53 -38.43 14.78
CA ASP A 359 19.08 -39.21 15.90
C ASP A 359 18.87 -38.53 17.25
N ILE A 360 19.11 -37.21 17.33
CA ILE A 360 18.89 -36.43 18.55
C ILE A 360 17.42 -36.51 18.99
N VAL A 361 16.49 -36.21 18.09
CA VAL A 361 15.06 -36.05 18.42
C VAL A 361 14.35 -37.39 18.58
N HIS A 362 14.59 -38.35 17.69
CA HIS A 362 13.83 -39.61 17.65
C HIS A 362 14.54 -40.79 18.31
N ARG A 363 15.85 -40.69 18.55
CA ARG A 363 16.66 -41.76 19.15
C ARG A 363 17.44 -41.30 20.39
N ASN A 364 17.09 -40.14 20.95
CA ASN A 364 17.71 -39.55 22.13
C ASN A 364 19.25 -39.43 22.00
N GLY A 365 19.71 -39.04 20.81
CA GLY A 365 21.13 -38.88 20.49
C GLY A 365 21.89 -40.18 20.29
N LYS A 366 21.20 -41.25 19.87
CA LYS A 366 21.82 -42.51 19.41
C LYS A 366 21.58 -42.72 17.92
N SER A 367 22.57 -43.20 17.19
CA SER A 367 22.42 -43.59 15.78
C SER A 367 21.67 -44.92 15.62
N THR A 368 21.39 -45.33 14.38
CA THR A 368 20.73 -46.60 14.04
C THR A 368 21.45 -47.84 14.58
N ASP A 369 22.78 -47.79 14.69
CA ASP A 369 23.63 -48.85 15.22
C ASP A 369 23.79 -48.79 16.76
N GLY A 370 23.19 -47.80 17.41
CA GLY A 370 23.22 -47.60 18.86
C GLY A 370 24.42 -46.79 19.38
N SER A 371 25.30 -46.29 18.50
CA SER A 371 26.40 -45.41 18.89
C SER A 371 25.88 -44.05 19.40
N ILE A 372 26.58 -43.42 20.35
CA ILE A 372 26.17 -42.12 20.90
C ILE A 372 26.67 -41.02 19.95
N VAL A 373 25.74 -40.19 19.49
CA VAL A 373 26.05 -38.98 18.74
C VAL A 373 26.60 -37.94 19.71
N ILE A 374 27.81 -37.45 19.44
CA ILE A 374 28.46 -36.39 20.22
C ILE A 374 28.34 -35.10 19.42
N VAL A 375 27.84 -34.04 20.07
CA VAL A 375 27.70 -32.72 19.47
C VAL A 375 28.47 -31.73 20.35
N SER A 376 29.50 -31.12 19.78
CA SER A 376 30.28 -30.08 20.43
C SER A 376 29.68 -28.70 20.19
N GLN A 377 30.14 -27.69 20.94
CA GLN A 377 29.78 -26.30 20.69
C GLN A 377 30.17 -25.85 19.28
N GLN A 378 31.31 -26.36 18.75
CA GLN A 378 31.77 -26.01 17.42
C GLN A 378 30.87 -26.62 16.33
N ASP A 379 30.33 -27.83 16.55
CA ASP A 379 29.40 -28.43 15.60
C ASP A 379 28.11 -27.61 15.47
N VAL A 380 27.64 -27.02 16.57
CA VAL A 380 26.49 -26.09 16.54
C VAL A 380 26.85 -24.80 15.82
N VAL A 381 28.05 -24.23 16.03
CA VAL A 381 28.51 -23.04 15.30
C VAL A 381 28.60 -23.30 13.80
N ASN A 382 29.19 -24.42 13.40
CA ASN A 382 29.29 -24.80 11.99
C ASN A 382 27.89 -24.96 11.37
N LEU A 383 26.95 -25.57 12.10
CA LEU A 383 25.57 -25.70 11.64
C LEU A 383 24.86 -24.35 11.50
N LEU A 384 25.06 -23.43 12.46
CA LEU A 384 24.51 -22.08 12.40
C LEU A 384 24.97 -21.36 11.11
N GLU A 385 26.28 -21.40 10.83
CA GLU A 385 26.86 -20.78 9.63
C GLU A 385 26.33 -21.43 8.34
N LEU A 386 26.25 -22.76 8.30
CA LEU A 386 25.72 -23.50 7.16
C LEU A 386 24.26 -23.13 6.86
N VAL A 387 23.40 -23.20 7.87
CA VAL A 387 21.96 -22.93 7.71
C VAL A 387 21.72 -21.47 7.39
N GLN A 388 22.44 -20.53 8.03
CA GLN A 388 22.37 -19.11 7.70
C GLN A 388 22.72 -18.85 6.23
N TYR A 389 23.80 -19.46 5.73
CA TYR A 389 24.20 -19.32 4.33
C TYR A 389 23.12 -19.84 3.37
N ILE A 390 22.58 -21.03 3.62
CA ILE A 390 21.55 -21.64 2.77
C ILE A 390 20.27 -20.79 2.77
N ILE A 391 19.79 -20.40 3.95
CA ILE A 391 18.56 -19.61 4.09
C ILE A 391 18.72 -18.23 3.45
N LYS A 392 19.83 -17.54 3.65
CA LYS A 392 20.10 -16.27 2.97
C LYS A 392 20.10 -16.41 1.45
N HIS A 393 20.70 -17.48 0.92
CA HIS A 393 20.72 -17.74 -0.52
C HIS A 393 19.31 -17.98 -1.09
N ILE A 394 18.44 -18.63 -0.33
CA ILE A 394 17.03 -18.82 -0.72
C ILE A 394 16.27 -17.49 -0.62
N ASP A 395 16.45 -16.76 0.47
CA ASP A 395 15.75 -15.49 0.74
C ASP A 395 15.98 -14.46 -0.36
N LEU A 396 17.22 -14.34 -0.83
CA LEU A 396 17.57 -13.46 -1.96
C LEU A 396 16.84 -13.85 -3.25
N GLN A 397 16.67 -15.14 -3.53
CA GLN A 397 15.89 -15.60 -4.70
C GLN A 397 14.39 -15.31 -4.53
N ILE A 398 13.87 -15.37 -3.30
CA ILE A 398 12.48 -15.02 -2.99
C ILE A 398 12.24 -13.52 -3.21
N ILE A 399 13.19 -12.67 -2.84
CA ILE A 399 13.13 -11.22 -3.08
C ILE A 399 13.25 -10.90 -4.57
N ASP A 400 14.20 -11.51 -5.27
CA ASP A 400 14.37 -11.35 -6.72
C ASP A 400 13.08 -11.70 -7.47
N GLY A 401 12.47 -12.83 -7.13
CA GLY A 401 11.21 -13.30 -7.71
C GLY A 401 9.96 -12.47 -7.38
N ARG A 402 10.09 -11.32 -6.67
CA ARG A 402 9.01 -10.35 -6.40
C ARG A 402 9.02 -9.13 -7.32
N LEU A 403 10.11 -8.87 -8.05
CA LEU A 403 10.27 -7.63 -8.83
C LEU A 403 9.35 -7.54 -10.08
N ASP A 404 8.67 -8.63 -10.44
CA ASP A 404 7.92 -8.76 -11.71
C ASP A 404 6.45 -8.29 -11.71
N ASP A 405 5.91 -7.72 -10.62
CA ASP A 405 4.55 -7.13 -10.68
C ASP A 405 4.56 -5.65 -11.15
N SER A 406 5.74 -5.14 -11.53
CA SER A 406 5.97 -3.74 -11.95
C SER A 406 6.16 -3.55 -13.46
N ILE A 407 6.25 -4.63 -14.24
CA ILE A 407 6.47 -4.56 -15.69
C ILE A 407 5.49 -5.50 -16.39
N ILE A 408 4.27 -5.02 -16.61
CA ILE A 408 3.51 -5.44 -17.78
C ILE A 408 3.43 -4.20 -18.66
N GLU A 409 4.36 -4.13 -19.63
CA GLU A 409 4.36 -3.16 -20.74
C GLU A 409 3.07 -3.20 -21.56
#